data_AF-A0A2V6GHG6-F1
#
_entry.id   AF-A0A2V6GHG6-F1
#
_cell.length_a   1.000
_cell.length_b   1.000
_cell.length_c   1.000
_cell.angle_alpha   90.00
_cell.angle_beta   90.00
_cell.angle_gamma   90.00
#
_symmetry.space_group_name_H-M   'P 1'
#
loop_
_entity.id
_entity.type
_entity.pdbx_description
1 polymer ?
#
loop_
_entity_poly.entity_id
_entity_poly.type
_entity_poly.pdbx_seq_one_letter_code
_entity_poly.pdbx_strand_id
1 'polypeptide(L)'
;ELLPGMAYLVRRLLENTSNEGFLRAKFSENVSESELLRDPADLIAEGPNGARHVEVSGDGASHDTPPGDTYENAPLVNFVYQQNQDRMRQALEHVRTQLGQKYPLVINGEKVWTDKTIASINPSFPDNVVGHVAEAGIPEAERAVKAARDAFEKWSCTSFETRCRLLERAADIMYRRRYELSALEVFEVGKAWAEADGDIREAMDFCRFYAHQMRLIGRPRLTQHVLGEESYQHYWPRGVAMIIAPWNFPMAILCGMTTAALVTGNTVIMKPAEQSAVIGAMLMEIFEEAGVPPGVLNYLPGKGSVMGAHLVDHKDIDLIAFTGSREVGLRIWESAGKTREGQRELKRVICEMGGKNAVIIDADADLDEAIVDTIYSAFGYQGQKCSACSRLIILKEIYQRAIERLLNAAASLRVGNP
;
A
#
# COMPACT_ATOMS: atom_id res chain seq x y z
N GLU A 1 27.71 34.00 -5.78
CA GLU A 1 27.98 32.77 -5.01
C GLU A 1 27.61 32.90 -3.52
N LEU A 2 26.46 33.50 -3.17
CA LEU A 2 26.05 33.68 -1.77
C LEU A 2 25.23 32.48 -1.22
N LEU A 3 24.51 31.77 -2.10
CA LEU A 3 23.53 30.76 -1.71
C LEU A 3 24.14 29.57 -0.94
N PRO A 4 25.22 28.89 -1.41
CA PRO A 4 25.82 27.80 -0.63
C PRO A 4 26.41 28.27 0.71
N GLY A 5 26.93 29.50 0.74
CA GLY A 5 27.44 30.12 1.96
C GLY A 5 26.37 30.34 3.02
N MET A 6 25.15 30.73 2.60
CA MET A 6 24.01 30.89 3.51
C MET A 6 23.51 29.54 4.05
N ALA A 7 23.43 28.50 3.21
CA ALA A 7 23.10 27.15 3.68
C ALA A 7 24.12 26.66 4.73
N TYR A 8 25.42 26.88 4.48
CA TYR A 8 26.45 26.57 5.46
C TYR A 8 26.34 27.39 6.75
N LEU A 9 25.99 28.68 6.65
CA LEU A 9 25.72 29.53 7.81
C LEU A 9 24.58 28.98 8.66
N VAL A 10 23.45 28.54 8.06
CA VAL A 10 22.35 27.91 8.80
C VAL A 10 22.85 26.70 9.59
N ARG A 11 23.68 25.85 8.98
CA ARG A 11 24.31 24.71 9.68
C ARG A 11 25.20 25.15 10.84
N ARG A 12 25.95 26.25 10.72
CA ARG A 12 26.77 26.80 11.81
C ARG A 12 25.93 27.41 12.92
N LEU A 13 24.82 28.06 12.58
CA LEU A 13 23.86 28.55 13.57
C LEU A 13 23.30 27.37 14.37
N LEU A 14 22.76 26.35 13.71
CA LEU A 14 22.22 25.15 14.36
C LEU A 14 23.23 24.46 15.30
N GLU A 15 24.49 24.31 14.86
CA GLU A 15 25.55 23.73 15.71
C GLU A 15 25.83 24.58 16.95
N ASN A 16 26.00 25.89 16.77
CA ASN A 16 26.39 26.79 17.85
C ASN A 16 25.24 27.19 18.78
N THR A 17 23.99 27.00 18.35
CA THR A 17 22.79 27.27 19.16
C THR A 17 22.12 26.01 19.68
N SER A 18 22.67 24.81 19.42
CA SER A 18 22.14 23.56 19.97
C SER A 18 22.13 23.57 21.49
N ASN A 19 21.05 23.09 22.13
CA ASN A 19 20.97 22.94 23.59
C ASN A 19 22.09 22.03 24.13
N GLU A 20 22.50 21.03 23.33
CA GLU A 20 23.59 20.11 23.66
C GLU A 20 24.97 20.64 23.24
N GLY A 21 25.03 21.85 22.68
CA GLY A 21 26.25 22.42 22.12
C GLY A 21 27.20 22.91 23.21
N PHE A 22 28.40 22.33 23.29
CA PHE A 22 29.46 22.76 24.24
C PHE A 22 29.74 24.27 24.17
N LEU A 23 29.75 24.86 22.97
CA LEU A 23 29.98 26.29 22.79
C LEU A 23 28.85 27.13 23.40
N ARG A 24 27.59 26.73 23.25
CA ARG A 24 26.45 27.41 23.87
C ARG A 24 26.49 27.27 25.40
N ALA A 25 26.73 26.06 25.89
CA ALA A 25 26.87 25.77 27.32
C ALA A 25 27.93 26.66 27.97
N LYS A 26 29.11 26.78 27.32
CA LYS A 26 30.24 27.60 27.79
C LYS A 26 29.99 29.10 27.68
N PHE A 27 29.51 29.58 26.53
CA PHE A 27 29.52 31.02 26.22
C PHE A 27 28.18 31.72 26.45
N SER A 28 27.08 30.98 26.60
CA SER A 28 25.72 31.54 26.75
C SER A 28 25.00 31.09 28.01
N GLU A 29 25.22 29.86 28.49
CA GLU A 29 24.43 29.28 29.60
C GLU A 29 25.17 29.26 30.94
N ASN A 30 26.43 29.73 30.98
CA ASN A 30 27.25 29.81 32.19
C ASN A 30 27.35 28.48 32.97
N VAL A 31 27.36 27.36 32.24
CA VAL A 31 27.55 26.03 32.83
C VAL A 31 28.91 25.99 33.55
N SER A 32 28.95 25.36 34.73
CA SER A 32 30.15 25.35 35.57
C SER A 32 31.34 24.67 34.87
N GLU A 33 32.57 25.12 35.15
CA GLU A 33 33.78 24.52 34.59
C GLU A 33 33.90 23.03 34.94
N SER A 34 33.52 22.65 36.16
CA SER A 34 33.48 21.24 36.59
C SER A 34 32.50 20.38 35.77
N GLU A 35 31.39 20.97 35.32
CA GLU A 35 30.38 20.27 34.52
C GLU A 35 30.78 20.24 33.04
N LEU A 36 31.36 21.32 32.50
CA LEU A 36 31.91 21.37 31.15
C LEU A 36 33.10 20.41 30.96
N LEU A 37 33.92 20.21 32.00
CA LEU A 37 35.08 19.33 31.99
C LEU A 37 34.80 17.93 32.57
N ARG A 38 33.54 17.61 32.88
CA ARG A 38 33.15 16.28 33.36
C ARG A 38 33.54 15.23 32.30
N ASP A 39 34.02 14.07 32.76
CA ASP A 39 34.31 12.96 31.85
C ASP A 39 32.99 12.49 31.21
N PRO A 40 32.83 12.54 29.87
CA PRO A 40 31.63 12.05 29.22
C PRO A 40 31.37 10.55 29.49
N ALA A 41 32.38 9.77 29.87
CA ALA A 41 32.20 8.39 30.31
C ALA A 41 31.30 8.28 31.56
N ASP A 42 31.36 9.26 32.47
CA ASP A 42 30.51 9.28 33.68
C ASP A 42 29.04 9.53 33.33
N LEU A 43 28.76 10.32 32.28
CA LEU A 43 27.40 10.58 31.77
C LEU A 43 26.80 9.36 31.07
N ILE A 44 27.65 8.57 30.41
CA ILE A 44 27.25 7.34 29.72
C ILE A 44 27.00 6.23 30.76
N ALA A 45 27.81 6.14 31.81
CA ALA A 45 27.69 5.10 32.85
C ALA A 45 26.41 5.21 33.72
N GLU A 46 25.81 6.41 33.83
CA GLU A 46 24.62 6.67 34.66
C GLU A 46 23.27 6.28 34.02
N GLY A 47 23.26 5.72 32.80
CA GLY A 47 22.05 5.19 32.14
C GLY A 47 22.06 3.66 32.02
N PRO A 48 20.91 2.97 32.05
CA PRO A 48 20.87 1.53 31.84
C PRO A 48 21.38 1.24 30.40
N ASN A 49 22.59 0.69 30.29
CA ASN A 49 23.31 0.32 29.06
C ASN A 49 23.95 1.46 28.22
N GLY A 50 24.26 2.63 28.78
CA GLY A 50 25.08 3.62 28.05
C GLY A 50 24.38 4.32 26.87
N ALA A 51 23.07 4.15 26.73
CA ALA A 51 22.23 4.94 25.85
C ALA A 51 21.09 5.54 26.68
N ARG A 52 20.96 6.87 26.71
CA ARG A 52 19.66 7.46 27.00
C ARG A 52 18.73 6.99 25.89
N HIS A 53 17.67 6.27 26.23
CA HIS A 53 16.53 6.12 25.34
C HIS A 53 16.05 7.53 25.03
N VAL A 54 16.41 8.05 23.87
CA VAL A 54 15.68 9.17 23.30
C VAL A 54 14.38 8.56 22.85
N GLU A 55 13.31 8.81 23.60
CA GLU A 55 11.97 8.71 23.04
C GLU A 55 11.94 9.69 21.87
N VAL A 56 12.25 9.20 20.67
CA VAL A 56 11.77 9.84 19.47
C VAL A 56 10.28 9.52 19.51
N SER A 57 9.50 10.41 20.13
CA SER A 57 8.05 10.37 19.98
C SER A 57 7.81 10.47 18.49
N GLY A 58 7.52 9.34 17.85
CA GLY A 58 7.12 9.35 16.45
C GLY A 58 5.86 10.20 16.37
N ASP A 59 6.00 11.39 15.81
CA ASP A 59 4.92 12.31 15.46
C ASP A 59 4.09 11.78 14.27
N GLY A 60 3.94 10.45 14.23
CA GLY A 60 3.07 9.69 13.35
C GLY A 60 1.62 9.81 13.78
N ALA A 61 0.99 10.87 13.29
CA ALA A 61 -0.44 11.02 12.99
C ALA A 61 -1.48 10.97 14.14
N SER A 62 -2.30 12.03 14.12
CA SER A 62 -3.53 12.30 14.88
C SER A 62 -3.33 12.91 16.29
N HIS A 63 -3.67 14.19 16.41
CA HIS A 63 -3.64 14.97 17.66
C HIS A 63 -4.59 14.47 18.76
N ASP A 64 -5.38 13.41 18.53
CA ASP A 64 -6.39 12.88 19.47
C ASP A 64 -6.17 11.40 19.85
N THR A 65 -5.05 10.77 19.49
CA THR A 65 -4.81 9.36 19.83
C THR A 65 -4.16 9.25 21.23
N PRO A 66 -4.71 8.45 22.16
CA PRO A 66 -4.04 8.18 23.43
C PRO A 66 -2.61 7.66 23.22
N PRO A 67 -1.63 8.05 24.05
CA PRO A 67 -0.28 7.51 23.97
C PRO A 67 -0.28 5.98 24.03
N GLY A 68 0.32 5.32 23.02
CA GLY A 68 0.40 3.86 22.91
C GLY A 68 -0.60 3.20 21.95
N ASP A 69 -1.49 3.98 21.32
CA ASP A 69 -2.47 3.49 20.32
C ASP A 69 -2.15 4.00 18.90
N THR A 70 -0.91 4.42 18.64
CA THR A 70 -0.45 4.88 17.33
C THR A 70 -0.01 3.70 16.47
N TYR A 71 -0.58 3.61 15.27
CA TYR A 71 -0.16 2.63 14.29
C TYR A 71 1.19 3.03 13.66
N GLU A 72 2.17 2.13 13.70
CA GLU A 72 3.46 2.30 13.06
C GLU A 72 3.56 1.49 11.77
N ASN A 73 4.04 2.13 10.71
CA ASN A 73 4.27 1.46 9.45
C ASN A 73 5.48 0.51 9.51
N ALA A 74 5.45 -0.55 8.70
CA ALA A 74 6.60 -1.41 8.52
C ALA A 74 7.80 -0.63 7.88
N PRO A 75 9.06 -0.95 8.26
CA PRO A 75 10.22 -0.29 7.67
C PRO A 75 10.45 -0.74 6.22
N LEU A 76 10.96 0.16 5.38
CA LEU A 76 11.46 -0.17 4.04
C LEU A 76 12.78 -0.95 4.12
N VAL A 77 13.07 -1.76 3.10
CA VAL A 77 14.38 -2.40 2.95
C VAL A 77 15.40 -1.34 2.55
N ASN A 78 16.47 -1.24 3.33
CA ASN A 78 17.58 -0.35 3.01
C ASN A 78 18.60 -1.08 2.11
N PHE A 79 18.57 -0.77 0.81
CA PHE A 79 19.48 -1.34 -0.18
C PHE A 79 20.89 -0.72 -0.17
N VAL A 80 21.21 0.21 0.73
CA VAL A 80 22.61 0.61 0.99
C VAL A 80 23.42 -0.59 1.52
N TYR A 81 22.79 -1.50 2.26
CA TYR A 81 23.45 -2.68 2.81
C TYR A 81 23.56 -3.80 1.78
N GLN A 82 24.79 -4.28 1.55
CA GLN A 82 25.09 -5.37 0.61
C GLN A 82 24.25 -6.63 0.87
N GLN A 83 24.04 -7.00 2.14
CA GLN A 83 23.24 -8.17 2.51
C GLN A 83 21.80 -8.13 1.95
N ASN A 84 21.17 -6.94 1.94
CA ASN A 84 19.82 -6.78 1.40
C ASN A 84 19.82 -6.85 -0.13
N GLN A 85 20.86 -6.33 -0.77
CA GLN A 85 21.04 -6.47 -2.22
C GLN A 85 21.23 -7.94 -2.61
N ASP A 86 22.05 -8.69 -1.86
CA ASP A 86 22.31 -10.11 -2.14
C ASP A 86 21.04 -10.96 -1.97
N ARG A 87 20.24 -10.67 -0.94
CA ARG A 87 18.92 -11.30 -0.76
C ARG A 87 17.97 -11.03 -1.92
N MET A 88 17.92 -9.79 -2.42
CA MET A 88 17.11 -9.46 -3.59
C MET A 88 17.60 -10.18 -4.85
N ARG A 89 18.92 -10.23 -5.08
CA ARG A 89 19.50 -10.97 -6.23
C ARG A 89 19.16 -12.46 -6.17
N GLN A 90 19.28 -13.08 -5.00
CA GLN A 90 18.91 -14.48 -4.79
C GLN A 90 17.42 -14.72 -5.05
N ALA A 91 16.55 -13.80 -4.60
CA ALA A 91 15.12 -13.89 -4.88
C ALA A 91 14.81 -13.75 -6.38
N LEU A 92 15.48 -12.83 -7.09
CA LEU A 92 15.35 -12.67 -8.54
C LEU A 92 15.80 -13.93 -9.30
N GLU A 93 16.89 -14.56 -8.88
CA GLU A 93 17.34 -15.84 -9.44
C GLU A 93 16.32 -16.95 -9.18
N HIS A 94 15.80 -17.02 -7.95
CA HIS A 94 14.80 -18.02 -7.59
C HIS A 94 13.51 -17.87 -8.42
N VAL A 95 12.90 -16.68 -8.42
CA VAL A 95 11.66 -16.39 -9.17
C VAL A 95 11.85 -16.62 -10.66
N ARG A 96 13.04 -16.33 -11.22
CA ARG A 96 13.34 -16.63 -12.62
C ARG A 96 13.18 -18.11 -12.96
N THR A 97 13.50 -19.02 -12.04
CA THR A 97 13.32 -20.46 -12.25
C THR A 97 11.85 -20.91 -12.24
N GLN A 98 10.96 -20.06 -11.75
CA GLN A 98 9.53 -20.32 -11.60
C GLN A 98 8.67 -19.66 -12.68
N LEU A 99 9.25 -18.87 -13.59
CA LEU A 99 8.50 -18.21 -14.67
C LEU A 99 7.83 -19.24 -15.60
N GLY A 100 6.70 -18.85 -16.17
CA GLY A 100 5.91 -19.69 -17.09
C GLY A 100 5.02 -20.72 -16.40
N GLN A 101 4.97 -20.72 -15.06
CA GLN A 101 4.04 -21.56 -14.30
C GLN A 101 2.58 -21.24 -14.59
N LYS A 102 1.70 -22.20 -14.29
CA LYS A 102 0.26 -22.07 -14.44
C LYS A 102 -0.41 -21.83 -13.09
N TYR A 103 -1.36 -20.91 -13.04
CA TYR A 103 -2.10 -20.54 -11.83
C TYR A 103 -3.61 -20.75 -12.05
N PRO A 104 -4.30 -21.49 -11.17
CA PRO A 104 -5.73 -21.71 -11.27
C PRO A 104 -6.52 -20.50 -10.73
N LEU A 105 -7.82 -20.48 -11.00
CA LEU A 105 -8.76 -19.72 -10.18
C LEU A 105 -8.84 -20.37 -8.80
N VAL A 106 -9.28 -19.62 -7.79
CA VAL A 106 -9.65 -20.21 -6.49
C VAL A 106 -11.07 -19.81 -6.14
N ILE A 107 -11.97 -20.79 -6.10
CA ILE A 107 -13.39 -20.57 -5.80
C ILE A 107 -13.77 -21.53 -4.69
N ASN A 108 -14.31 -21.01 -3.60
CA ASN A 108 -14.67 -21.82 -2.43
C ASN A 108 -13.51 -22.68 -1.87
N GLY A 109 -12.27 -22.16 -1.90
CA GLY A 109 -11.08 -22.89 -1.48
C GLY A 109 -10.64 -24.03 -2.42
N GLU A 110 -11.26 -24.15 -3.60
CA GLU A 110 -10.91 -25.15 -4.61
C GLU A 110 -10.18 -24.50 -5.79
N LYS A 111 -9.12 -25.17 -6.27
CA LYS A 111 -8.39 -24.80 -7.49
C LYS A 111 -9.22 -25.16 -8.71
N VAL A 112 -9.62 -24.16 -9.50
CA VAL A 112 -10.45 -24.33 -10.70
C VAL A 112 -9.65 -23.95 -11.95
N TRP A 113 -9.53 -24.89 -12.88
CA TRP A 113 -8.91 -24.68 -14.19
C TRP A 113 -9.96 -24.41 -15.26
N THR A 114 -9.63 -23.56 -16.24
CA THR A 114 -10.46 -23.28 -17.41
C THR A 114 -9.65 -23.53 -18.69
N ASP A 115 -10.34 -23.67 -19.82
CA ASP A 115 -9.70 -23.92 -21.13
C ASP A 115 -8.94 -22.69 -21.66
N LYS A 116 -9.20 -21.51 -21.09
CA LYS A 116 -8.57 -20.25 -21.47
C LYS A 116 -7.60 -19.79 -20.38
N THR A 117 -6.49 -19.20 -20.80
CA THR A 117 -5.52 -18.63 -19.88
C THR A 117 -5.10 -17.23 -20.33
N ILE A 118 -4.87 -16.34 -19.37
CA ILE A 118 -4.21 -15.05 -19.55
C ILE A 118 -2.70 -15.29 -19.39
N ALA A 119 -1.91 -14.90 -20.39
CA ALA A 119 -0.46 -14.85 -20.26
C ALA A 119 -0.07 -13.51 -19.62
N SER A 120 0.52 -13.55 -18.43
CA SER A 120 1.15 -12.38 -17.81
C SER A 120 2.57 -12.23 -18.37
N ILE A 121 2.85 -11.09 -18.98
CA ILE A 121 4.04 -10.87 -19.80
C ILE A 121 4.97 -9.91 -19.08
N ASN A 122 6.27 -10.21 -19.05
CA ASN A 122 7.26 -9.30 -18.50
C ASN A 122 7.37 -8.03 -19.38
N PRO A 123 7.04 -6.84 -18.86
CA PRO A 123 7.06 -5.62 -19.67
C PRO A 123 8.47 -5.19 -20.10
N SER A 124 9.50 -5.60 -19.37
CA SER A 124 10.92 -5.31 -19.69
C SER A 124 11.48 -6.28 -20.74
N PHE A 125 10.90 -7.48 -20.86
CA PHE A 125 11.28 -8.51 -21.83
C PHE A 125 10.04 -9.30 -22.29
N PRO A 126 9.30 -8.82 -23.32
CA PRO A 126 8.00 -9.38 -23.67
C PRO A 126 7.99 -10.84 -24.15
N ASP A 127 9.14 -11.38 -24.58
CA ASP A 127 9.27 -12.80 -24.92
C ASP A 127 9.26 -13.72 -23.67
N ASN A 128 9.45 -13.15 -22.47
CA ASN A 128 9.42 -13.87 -21.20
C ASN A 128 8.01 -13.80 -20.59
N VAL A 129 7.31 -14.94 -20.63
CA VAL A 129 6.03 -15.09 -19.92
C VAL A 129 6.30 -15.35 -18.44
N VAL A 130 5.73 -14.51 -17.57
CA VAL A 130 5.86 -14.62 -16.12
C VAL A 130 5.02 -15.77 -15.60
N GLY A 131 3.78 -15.90 -16.09
CA GLY A 131 2.91 -17.01 -15.76
C GLY A 131 1.65 -17.04 -16.63
N HIS A 132 0.96 -18.17 -16.61
CA HIS A 132 -0.31 -18.39 -17.29
C HIS A 132 -1.42 -18.58 -16.26
N VAL A 133 -2.36 -17.66 -16.20
CA VAL A 133 -3.43 -17.68 -15.20
C VAL A 133 -4.72 -18.14 -15.87
N ALA A 134 -5.46 -19.07 -15.27
CA ALA A 134 -6.78 -19.47 -15.75
C ALA A 134 -7.68 -18.23 -15.91
N GLU A 135 -8.39 -18.12 -17.03
CA GLU A 135 -9.29 -17.01 -17.31
C GLU A 135 -10.71 -17.41 -16.90
N ALA A 136 -11.30 -16.69 -15.95
CA ALA A 136 -12.68 -16.92 -15.55
C ALA A 136 -13.68 -16.34 -16.57
N GLY A 137 -14.75 -17.08 -16.84
CA GLY A 137 -15.92 -16.63 -17.58
C GLY A 137 -17.10 -16.30 -16.67
N ILE A 138 -18.27 -16.09 -17.29
CA ILE A 138 -19.54 -15.90 -16.57
C ILE A 138 -19.88 -17.12 -15.67
N PRO A 139 -19.72 -18.38 -16.11
CA PRO A 139 -20.02 -19.53 -15.24
C PRO A 139 -19.17 -19.56 -13.96
N GLU A 140 -17.88 -19.23 -14.06
CA GLU A 140 -16.99 -19.15 -12.90
C GLU A 140 -17.33 -17.95 -12.01
N ALA A 141 -17.74 -16.82 -12.60
CA ALA A 141 -18.21 -15.65 -11.85
C ALA A 141 -19.46 -15.97 -11.01
N GLU A 142 -20.46 -16.63 -11.60
CA GLU A 142 -21.67 -17.08 -10.90
C GLU A 142 -21.33 -18.05 -9.74
N ARG A 143 -20.41 -18.99 -9.98
CA ARG A 143 -19.91 -19.90 -8.93
C ARG A 143 -19.24 -19.15 -7.79
N ALA A 144 -18.41 -18.15 -8.10
CA ALA A 144 -17.72 -17.34 -7.10
C ALA A 144 -18.70 -16.48 -6.27
N VAL A 145 -19.71 -15.86 -6.91
CA VAL A 145 -20.75 -15.12 -6.19
C VAL A 145 -21.55 -16.03 -5.28
N LYS A 146 -21.95 -17.20 -5.76
CA LYS A 146 -22.65 -18.18 -4.94
C LYS A 146 -21.80 -18.60 -3.73
N ALA A 147 -20.54 -18.95 -3.94
CA ALA A 147 -19.63 -19.33 -2.86
C ALA A 147 -19.46 -18.22 -1.82
N ALA A 148 -19.25 -16.98 -2.28
CA ALA A 148 -19.12 -15.82 -1.41
C ALA A 148 -20.40 -15.54 -0.62
N ARG A 149 -21.57 -15.71 -1.23
CA ARG A 149 -22.87 -15.54 -0.57
C ARG A 149 -23.12 -16.62 0.47
N ASP A 150 -22.85 -17.87 0.14
CA ASP A 150 -23.04 -19.01 1.05
C ASP A 150 -22.10 -18.89 2.28
N ALA A 151 -20.86 -18.43 2.09
CA ALA A 151 -19.91 -18.21 3.18
C ALA A 151 -20.22 -16.97 4.04
N PHE A 152 -20.99 -16.01 3.52
CA PHE A 152 -21.22 -14.72 4.17
C PHE A 152 -21.87 -14.85 5.54
N GLU A 153 -22.92 -15.65 5.67
CA GLU A 153 -23.69 -15.77 6.92
C GLU A 153 -22.80 -16.18 8.11
N LYS A 154 -21.88 -17.12 7.89
CA LYS A 154 -20.93 -17.55 8.92
C LYS A 154 -19.82 -16.53 9.15
N TRP A 155 -19.33 -15.91 8.08
CA TRP A 155 -18.23 -14.96 8.15
C TRP A 155 -18.64 -13.64 8.84
N SER A 156 -19.83 -13.12 8.56
CA SER A 156 -20.36 -11.91 9.19
C SER A 156 -20.50 -12.05 10.71
N CYS A 157 -20.78 -13.27 11.18
CA CYS A 157 -20.90 -13.61 12.60
C CYS A 157 -19.56 -13.98 13.28
N THR A 158 -18.48 -14.13 12.51
CA THR A 158 -17.15 -14.38 13.06
C THR A 158 -16.66 -13.13 13.81
N SER A 159 -16.13 -13.27 15.02
CA SER A 159 -15.72 -12.10 15.82
C SER A 159 -14.73 -11.19 15.07
N PHE A 160 -14.85 -9.87 15.23
CA PHE A 160 -13.93 -8.94 14.55
C PHE A 160 -12.46 -9.23 14.90
N GLU A 161 -12.18 -9.68 16.13
CA GLU A 161 -10.83 -10.03 16.57
C GLU A 161 -10.27 -11.23 15.79
N THR A 162 -11.09 -12.26 15.52
CA THR A 162 -10.68 -13.38 14.66
C THR A 162 -10.35 -12.90 13.25
N ARG A 163 -11.12 -11.94 12.71
CA ARG A 163 -10.88 -11.37 11.38
C ARG A 163 -9.61 -10.50 11.36
N CYS A 164 -9.36 -9.71 12.42
CA CYS A 164 -8.10 -8.95 12.58
C CYS A 164 -6.88 -9.87 12.57
N ARG A 165 -6.92 -10.98 13.32
CA ARG A 165 -5.82 -11.95 13.37
C ARG A 165 -5.52 -12.62 12.03
N LEU A 166 -6.54 -12.81 11.18
CA LEU A 166 -6.33 -13.30 9.82
C LEU A 166 -5.45 -12.34 9.01
N LEU A 167 -5.74 -11.03 9.06
CA LEU A 167 -4.96 -9.99 8.38
C LEU A 167 -3.53 -9.91 8.93
N GLU A 168 -3.36 -9.98 10.25
CA GLU A 168 -2.03 -9.96 10.89
C GLU A 168 -1.17 -11.15 10.45
N ARG A 169 -1.76 -12.36 10.39
CA ARG A 169 -1.05 -13.54 9.85
C ARG A 169 -0.67 -13.35 8.38
N ALA A 170 -1.56 -12.78 7.56
CA ALA A 170 -1.26 -12.49 6.16
C ALA A 170 -0.08 -11.51 6.03
N ALA A 171 -0.03 -10.45 6.85
CA ALA A 171 1.10 -9.53 6.91
C ALA A 171 2.41 -10.23 7.32
N ASP A 172 2.37 -11.13 8.29
CA ASP A 172 3.56 -11.88 8.73
C ASP A 172 4.06 -12.86 7.65
N ILE A 173 3.16 -13.45 6.86
CA ILE A 173 3.52 -14.25 5.68
C ILE A 173 4.17 -13.37 4.61
N MET A 174 3.59 -12.21 4.29
CA MET A 174 4.18 -11.25 3.36
C MET A 174 5.58 -10.81 3.80
N TYR A 175 5.77 -10.55 5.10
CA TYR A 175 7.07 -10.19 5.65
C TYR A 175 8.12 -11.29 5.44
N ARG A 176 7.75 -12.56 5.68
CA ARG A 176 8.64 -13.71 5.45
C ARG A 176 9.00 -13.89 3.97
N ARG A 177 8.07 -13.60 3.06
CA ARG A 177 8.21 -13.75 1.61
C ARG A 177 8.60 -12.45 0.89
N ARG A 178 8.94 -11.39 1.62
CA ARG A 178 9.07 -10.01 1.11
C ARG A 178 9.96 -9.87 -0.14
N TYR A 179 11.13 -10.51 -0.13
CA TYR A 179 12.05 -10.47 -1.27
C TYR A 179 11.55 -11.25 -2.48
N GLU A 180 10.91 -12.40 -2.27
CA GLU A 180 10.28 -13.22 -3.33
C GLU A 180 9.16 -12.44 -4.02
N LEU A 181 8.27 -11.83 -3.22
CA LEU A 181 7.16 -11.03 -3.73
C LEU A 181 7.66 -9.79 -4.47
N SER A 182 8.66 -9.10 -3.92
CA SER A 182 9.26 -7.94 -4.60
C SER A 182 9.92 -8.34 -5.92
N ALA A 183 10.64 -9.46 -5.95
CA ALA A 183 11.27 -9.98 -7.17
C ALA A 183 10.22 -10.33 -8.23
N LEU A 184 9.07 -10.88 -7.85
CA LEU A 184 7.96 -11.12 -8.77
C LEU A 184 7.42 -9.81 -9.36
N GLU A 185 7.28 -8.74 -8.58
CA GLU A 185 6.86 -7.42 -9.12
C GLU A 185 7.86 -6.83 -10.11
N VAL A 186 9.16 -7.07 -9.91
CA VAL A 186 10.18 -6.69 -10.90
C VAL A 186 9.92 -7.37 -12.23
N PHE A 187 9.62 -8.68 -12.22
CA PHE A 187 9.36 -9.43 -13.46
C PHE A 187 7.98 -9.16 -14.07
N GLU A 188 6.92 -9.06 -13.27
CA GLU A 188 5.54 -9.00 -13.77
C GLU A 188 5.11 -7.59 -14.16
N VAL A 189 5.52 -6.57 -13.39
CA VAL A 189 5.07 -5.19 -13.61
C VAL A 189 6.20 -4.19 -13.80
N GLY A 190 7.46 -4.63 -13.82
CA GLY A 190 8.60 -3.78 -14.14
C GLY A 190 8.87 -2.72 -13.07
N LYS A 191 8.64 -3.05 -11.79
CA LYS A 191 9.01 -2.18 -10.67
C LYS A 191 10.50 -2.27 -10.36
N ALA A 192 11.14 -1.13 -10.12
CA ALA A 192 12.48 -1.10 -9.54
C ALA A 192 12.45 -1.65 -8.10
N TRP A 193 13.58 -2.11 -7.58
CA TRP A 193 13.63 -2.84 -6.30
C TRP A 193 12.99 -2.08 -5.13
N ALA A 194 13.24 -0.77 -5.03
CA ALA A 194 12.65 0.07 -3.97
C ALA A 194 11.14 0.29 -4.15
N GLU A 195 10.67 0.38 -5.40
CA GLU A 195 9.23 0.52 -5.71
C GLU A 195 8.46 -0.78 -5.45
N ALA A 196 9.09 -1.93 -5.73
CA ALA A 196 8.55 -3.25 -5.41
C ALA A 196 8.51 -3.48 -3.90
N ASP A 197 9.61 -3.19 -3.19
CA ASP A 197 9.65 -3.29 -1.73
C ASP A 197 8.62 -2.38 -1.06
N GLY A 198 8.45 -1.16 -1.59
CA GLY A 198 7.43 -0.22 -1.17
C GLY A 198 6.01 -0.77 -1.30
N ASP A 199 5.69 -1.47 -2.40
CA ASP A 199 4.39 -2.11 -2.62
C ASP A 199 4.11 -3.20 -1.58
N ILE A 200 5.08 -4.08 -1.34
CA ILE A 200 4.92 -5.17 -0.37
C ILE A 200 4.80 -4.60 1.05
N ARG A 201 5.59 -3.58 1.37
CA ARG A 201 5.49 -2.84 2.64
C ARG A 201 4.10 -2.24 2.81
N GLU A 202 3.58 -1.55 1.82
CA GLU A 202 2.25 -0.93 1.88
C GLU A 202 1.13 -1.98 2.00
N ALA A 203 1.26 -3.15 1.36
CA ALA A 203 0.35 -4.27 1.53
C ALA A 203 0.33 -4.82 2.97
N MET A 204 1.50 -4.98 3.59
CA MET A 204 1.62 -5.36 5.01
C MET A 204 0.98 -4.31 5.92
N ASP A 205 1.14 -3.04 5.56
CA ASP A 205 0.60 -1.96 6.34
C ASP A 205 -0.92 -1.91 6.28
N PHE A 206 -1.53 -2.10 5.11
CA PHE A 206 -2.99 -2.19 5.02
C PHE A 206 -3.56 -3.30 5.89
N CYS A 207 -2.95 -4.48 5.88
CA CYS A 207 -3.34 -5.59 6.77
C CYS A 207 -3.35 -5.15 8.25
N ARG A 208 -2.25 -4.57 8.72
CA ARG A 208 -2.10 -4.22 10.14
C ARG A 208 -2.90 -2.98 10.53
N PHE A 209 -2.94 -1.96 9.67
CA PHE A 209 -3.71 -0.74 9.86
C PHE A 209 -5.20 -1.05 9.92
N TYR A 210 -5.75 -1.83 8.98
CA TYR A 210 -7.18 -2.16 9.01
C TYR A 210 -7.55 -3.10 10.15
N ALA A 211 -6.65 -4.00 10.57
CA ALA A 211 -6.84 -4.77 11.81
C ALA A 211 -6.92 -3.86 13.04
N HIS A 212 -6.02 -2.86 13.14
CA HIS A 212 -6.02 -1.86 14.20
C HIS A 212 -7.30 -1.00 14.16
N GLN A 213 -7.67 -0.45 13.01
CA GLN A 213 -8.90 0.34 12.84
C GLN A 213 -10.16 -0.45 13.22
N MET A 214 -10.25 -1.74 12.83
CA MET A 214 -11.38 -2.58 13.19
C MET A 214 -11.49 -2.79 14.70
N ARG A 215 -10.37 -2.82 15.45
CA ARG A 215 -10.41 -2.89 16.92
C ARG A 215 -10.94 -1.60 17.56
N LEU A 216 -10.70 -0.44 16.94
CA LEU A 216 -11.24 0.85 17.39
C LEU A 216 -12.76 0.96 17.20
N ILE A 217 -13.28 0.44 16.07
CA ILE A 217 -14.70 0.60 15.68
C ILE A 217 -15.58 -0.64 15.91
N GLY A 218 -14.97 -1.80 16.16
CA GLY A 218 -15.67 -3.09 16.18
C GLY A 218 -16.51 -3.36 17.42
N ARG A 219 -16.31 -2.59 18.49
CA ARG A 219 -17.11 -2.68 19.72
C ARG A 219 -18.30 -1.72 19.64
N PRO A 220 -19.52 -2.14 20.05
CA PRO A 220 -20.64 -1.22 20.20
C PRO A 220 -20.26 -0.04 21.08
N ARG A 221 -20.58 1.18 20.64
CA ARG A 221 -20.34 2.40 21.41
C ARG A 221 -21.66 2.95 21.92
N LEU A 222 -21.75 3.16 23.23
CA LEU A 222 -22.89 3.83 23.84
C LEU A 222 -22.94 5.27 23.30
N THR A 223 -24.07 5.67 22.72
CA THR A 223 -24.21 6.97 22.05
C THR A 223 -24.71 8.06 22.98
N GLN A 224 -25.48 7.67 24.00
CA GLN A 224 -26.08 8.59 24.96
C GLN A 224 -26.23 7.95 26.33
N HIS A 225 -26.17 8.79 27.35
CA HIS A 225 -26.35 8.41 28.75
C HIS A 225 -27.71 8.91 29.25
N VAL A 226 -28.78 8.22 28.86
CA VAL A 226 -30.15 8.50 29.32
C VAL A 226 -30.54 7.43 30.34
N LEU A 227 -31.00 7.85 31.53
CA LEU A 227 -31.36 6.89 32.59
C LEU A 227 -32.52 5.99 32.12
N GLY A 228 -32.32 4.67 32.22
CA GLY A 228 -33.31 3.67 31.81
C GLY A 228 -33.30 3.31 30.33
N GLU A 229 -32.37 3.86 29.53
CA GLU A 229 -32.21 3.56 28.11
C GLU A 229 -30.75 3.25 27.77
N GLU A 230 -30.51 2.20 27.00
CA GLU A 230 -29.20 1.86 26.44
C GLU A 230 -29.24 1.94 24.92
N SER A 231 -28.59 2.95 24.36
CA SER A 231 -28.53 3.19 22.91
C SER A 231 -27.10 3.00 22.40
N TYR A 232 -26.90 2.04 21.50
CA TYR A 232 -25.57 1.68 20.97
C TYR A 232 -25.47 1.91 19.46
N GLN A 233 -24.34 2.46 19.03
CA GLN A 233 -23.93 2.45 17.63
C GLN A 233 -23.07 1.20 17.36
N HIS A 234 -23.40 0.49 16.28
CA HIS A 234 -22.65 -0.66 15.79
C HIS A 234 -22.58 -0.66 14.26
N TYR A 235 -21.59 -1.37 13.71
CA TYR A 235 -21.38 -1.51 12.27
C TYR A 235 -21.62 -2.95 11.83
N TRP A 236 -22.37 -3.13 10.75
CA TRP A 236 -22.64 -4.43 10.15
C TRP A 236 -21.97 -4.53 8.76
N PRO A 237 -21.48 -5.72 8.37
CA PRO A 237 -21.01 -5.93 7.01
C PRO A 237 -22.15 -5.79 6.01
N ARG A 238 -21.81 -5.57 4.74
CA ARG A 238 -22.78 -5.37 3.66
C ARG A 238 -23.13 -6.66 2.92
N GLY A 239 -22.18 -7.59 2.80
CA GLY A 239 -22.38 -8.85 2.12
C GLY A 239 -21.21 -9.26 1.24
N VAL A 240 -21.45 -9.46 -0.05
CA VAL A 240 -20.41 -9.83 -1.02
C VAL A 240 -19.80 -8.57 -1.61
N ALA A 241 -18.47 -8.46 -1.48
CA ALA A 241 -17.65 -7.40 -2.03
C ALA A 241 -16.92 -7.87 -3.29
N MET A 242 -17.10 -7.13 -4.39
CA MET A 242 -16.31 -7.29 -5.61
C MET A 242 -15.13 -6.32 -5.58
N ILE A 243 -13.91 -6.84 -5.63
CA ILE A 243 -12.68 -6.06 -5.60
C ILE A 243 -12.04 -6.09 -6.99
N ILE A 244 -11.97 -4.92 -7.63
CA ILE A 244 -11.40 -4.75 -8.97
C ILE A 244 -10.16 -3.86 -8.84
N ALA A 245 -8.98 -4.47 -8.90
CA ALA A 245 -7.71 -3.80 -8.61
C ALA A 245 -6.93 -3.43 -9.87
N PRO A 246 -6.06 -2.40 -9.78
CA PRO A 246 -5.19 -2.00 -10.87
C PRO A 246 -3.90 -2.83 -10.87
N TRP A 247 -3.09 -2.66 -11.91
CA TRP A 247 -1.79 -3.34 -12.07
C TRP A 247 -0.61 -2.54 -11.50
N ASN A 248 -0.78 -1.24 -11.24
CA ASN A 248 0.35 -0.37 -10.92
C ASN A 248 0.82 -0.48 -9.46
N PHE A 249 -0.07 -0.85 -8.55
CA PHE A 249 0.26 -1.26 -7.18
C PHE A 249 -0.38 -2.63 -6.92
N PRO A 250 0.18 -3.67 -7.55
CA PRO A 250 -0.52 -4.93 -7.77
C PRO A 250 -0.70 -5.75 -6.49
N MET A 251 0.18 -5.61 -5.50
CA MET A 251 0.03 -6.21 -4.19
C MET A 251 -0.69 -5.25 -3.24
N ALA A 252 -0.22 -4.01 -3.11
CA ALA A 252 -0.69 -3.06 -2.11
C ALA A 252 -2.18 -2.73 -2.23
N ILE A 253 -2.63 -2.23 -3.38
CA ILE A 253 -4.02 -1.79 -3.56
C ILE A 253 -4.98 -2.99 -3.56
N LEU A 254 -4.58 -4.10 -4.18
CA LEU A 254 -5.36 -5.34 -4.18
C LEU A 254 -5.54 -5.86 -2.75
N CYS A 255 -4.45 -5.92 -1.96
CA CYS A 255 -4.47 -6.31 -0.57
C CYS A 255 -5.31 -5.33 0.26
N GLY A 256 -5.11 -4.03 0.11
CA GLY A 256 -5.83 -3.00 0.87
C GLY A 256 -7.34 -3.08 0.71
N MET A 257 -7.83 -3.09 -0.53
CA MET A 257 -9.27 -3.21 -0.80
C MET A 257 -9.84 -4.56 -0.29
N THR A 258 -9.09 -5.66 -0.47
CA THR A 258 -9.50 -6.99 -0.02
C THR A 258 -9.58 -7.08 1.50
N THR A 259 -8.55 -6.62 2.20
CA THR A 259 -8.43 -6.71 3.66
C THR A 259 -9.44 -5.82 4.37
N ALA A 260 -9.68 -4.60 3.86
CA ALA A 260 -10.74 -3.73 4.36
C ALA A 260 -12.13 -4.41 4.29
N ALA A 261 -12.44 -5.08 3.17
CA ALA A 261 -13.69 -5.81 3.01
C ALA A 261 -13.77 -7.03 3.94
N LEU A 262 -12.71 -7.84 4.02
CA LEU A 262 -12.65 -9.04 4.86
C LEU A 262 -12.80 -8.71 6.35
N VAL A 263 -12.04 -7.74 6.86
CA VAL A 263 -12.01 -7.43 8.30
C VAL A 263 -13.32 -6.81 8.79
N THR A 264 -14.02 -6.11 7.90
CA THR A 264 -15.36 -5.57 8.19
C THR A 264 -16.46 -6.63 8.11
N GLY A 265 -16.14 -7.87 7.73
CA GLY A 265 -17.05 -9.03 7.75
C GLY A 265 -17.71 -9.33 6.40
N ASN A 266 -17.28 -8.70 5.31
CA ASN A 266 -17.74 -9.03 3.96
C ASN A 266 -16.97 -10.24 3.42
N THR A 267 -17.60 -11.01 2.53
CA THR A 267 -16.88 -11.97 1.69
C THR A 267 -16.43 -11.29 0.41
N VAL A 268 -15.38 -11.80 -0.22
CA VAL A 268 -14.66 -11.11 -1.29
C VAL A 268 -14.55 -11.97 -2.54
N ILE A 269 -14.80 -11.33 -3.69
CA ILE A 269 -14.36 -11.79 -5.00
C ILE A 269 -13.26 -10.84 -5.47
N MET A 270 -12.05 -11.37 -5.53
CA MET A 270 -10.82 -10.66 -5.86
C MET A 270 -10.51 -10.83 -7.34
N LYS A 271 -10.58 -9.72 -8.10
CA LYS A 271 -10.27 -9.68 -9.53
C LYS A 271 -9.08 -8.74 -9.76
N PRO A 272 -7.85 -9.27 -9.89
CA PRO A 272 -6.69 -8.45 -10.25
C PRO A 272 -6.78 -7.96 -11.70
N ALA A 273 -5.96 -6.98 -12.04
CA ALA A 273 -5.70 -6.62 -13.42
C ALA A 273 -4.99 -7.77 -14.17
N GLU A 274 -5.23 -7.89 -15.48
CA GLU A 274 -4.69 -8.97 -16.32
C GLU A 274 -3.16 -8.94 -16.38
N GLN A 275 -2.56 -7.75 -16.29
CA GLN A 275 -1.12 -7.51 -16.33
C GLN A 275 -0.39 -7.93 -15.05
N SER A 276 -1.10 -8.16 -13.95
CA SER A 276 -0.53 -8.46 -12.64
C SER A 276 -1.27 -9.62 -11.97
N ALA A 277 -1.75 -10.55 -12.80
CA ALA A 277 -2.60 -11.63 -12.35
C ALA A 277 -1.82 -12.63 -11.49
N VAL A 278 -0.54 -12.88 -11.78
CA VAL A 278 0.31 -13.81 -11.00
C VAL A 278 0.51 -13.27 -9.58
N ILE A 279 0.82 -11.99 -9.41
CA ILE A 279 0.85 -11.33 -8.09
C ILE A 279 -0.49 -11.51 -7.35
N GLY A 280 -1.62 -11.37 -8.04
CA GLY A 280 -2.94 -11.65 -7.46
C GLY A 280 -3.11 -13.10 -7.00
N ALA A 281 -2.54 -14.06 -7.72
CA ALA A 281 -2.52 -15.47 -7.30
C ALA A 281 -1.65 -15.66 -6.05
N MET A 282 -0.49 -15.02 -5.98
CA MET A 282 0.37 -15.05 -4.78
C MET A 282 -0.35 -14.48 -3.56
N LEU A 283 -1.12 -13.40 -3.71
CA LEU A 283 -1.91 -12.85 -2.63
C LEU A 283 -2.99 -13.83 -2.16
N MET A 284 -3.64 -14.55 -3.09
CA MET A 284 -4.58 -15.61 -2.73
C MET A 284 -3.90 -16.71 -1.91
N GLU A 285 -2.74 -17.20 -2.35
CA GLU A 285 -1.95 -18.21 -1.62
C GLU A 285 -1.59 -17.75 -0.20
N ILE A 286 -1.24 -16.47 -0.04
CA ILE A 286 -0.94 -15.88 1.27
C ILE A 286 -2.17 -15.94 2.19
N PHE A 287 -3.36 -15.63 1.68
CA PHE A 287 -4.58 -15.72 2.49
C PHE A 287 -5.00 -17.16 2.77
N GLU A 288 -4.77 -18.09 1.85
CA GLU A 288 -4.95 -19.54 2.09
C GLU A 288 -4.04 -20.02 3.22
N GLU A 289 -2.75 -19.68 3.18
CA GLU A 289 -1.79 -19.99 4.27
C GLU A 289 -2.19 -19.30 5.58
N ALA A 290 -2.70 -18.07 5.51
CA ALA A 290 -3.21 -17.35 6.69
C ALA A 290 -4.50 -17.99 7.26
N GLY A 291 -5.13 -18.93 6.56
CA GLY A 291 -6.30 -19.67 7.00
C GLY A 291 -7.63 -18.96 6.73
N VAL A 292 -7.75 -18.26 5.60
CA VAL A 292 -9.05 -17.73 5.16
C VAL A 292 -10.03 -18.90 4.92
N PRO A 293 -11.27 -18.85 5.45
CA PRO A 293 -12.22 -19.94 5.23
C PRO A 293 -12.63 -20.07 3.76
N PRO A 294 -12.95 -21.28 3.28
CA PRO A 294 -13.52 -21.49 1.94
C PRO A 294 -14.69 -20.55 1.65
N GLY A 295 -14.66 -19.90 0.49
CA GLY A 295 -15.71 -19.02 0.00
C GLY A 295 -15.64 -17.58 0.53
N VAL A 296 -14.91 -17.34 1.63
CA VAL A 296 -14.74 -15.99 2.19
C VAL A 296 -13.90 -15.10 1.29
N LEU A 297 -12.88 -15.67 0.64
CA LEU A 297 -12.09 -15.02 -0.40
C LEU A 297 -12.06 -15.92 -1.63
N ASN A 298 -12.33 -15.36 -2.80
CA ASN A 298 -12.32 -16.05 -4.08
C ASN A 298 -11.43 -15.28 -5.05
N TYR A 299 -10.52 -15.98 -5.73
CA TYR A 299 -9.61 -15.41 -6.72
C TYR A 299 -10.14 -15.66 -8.13
N LEU A 300 -10.45 -14.57 -8.83
CA LEU A 300 -11.20 -14.59 -10.09
C LEU A 300 -10.58 -13.67 -11.16
N PRO A 301 -9.35 -13.96 -11.62
CA PRO A 301 -8.74 -13.29 -12.77
C PRO A 301 -9.56 -13.55 -14.04
N GLY A 302 -9.71 -12.52 -14.88
CA GLY A 302 -10.49 -12.64 -16.11
C GLY A 302 -10.67 -11.29 -16.80
N LYS A 303 -11.02 -11.29 -18.08
CA LYS A 303 -11.20 -10.06 -18.84
C LYS A 303 -12.35 -9.22 -18.32
N GLY A 304 -12.11 -7.92 -18.15
CA GLY A 304 -13.16 -6.96 -17.78
C GLY A 304 -14.32 -6.95 -18.78
N SER A 305 -14.02 -7.11 -20.07
CA SER A 305 -15.00 -7.17 -21.16
C SER A 305 -15.88 -8.42 -21.17
N VAL A 306 -15.48 -9.50 -20.48
CA VAL A 306 -16.21 -10.77 -20.47
C VAL A 306 -17.13 -10.86 -19.26
N MET A 307 -16.60 -10.62 -18.07
CA MET A 307 -17.32 -10.83 -16.81
C MET A 307 -17.49 -9.57 -15.95
N GLY A 308 -16.80 -8.46 -16.28
CA GLY A 308 -16.79 -7.26 -15.44
C GLY A 308 -18.17 -6.63 -15.31
N ALA A 309 -18.84 -6.36 -16.44
CA ALA A 309 -20.19 -5.81 -16.44
C ALA A 309 -21.19 -6.75 -15.76
N HIS A 310 -21.08 -8.06 -16.02
CA HIS A 310 -21.91 -9.08 -15.40
C HIS A 310 -21.81 -9.06 -13.87
N LEU A 311 -20.59 -9.04 -13.31
CA LEU A 311 -20.37 -8.95 -11.86
C LEU A 311 -20.85 -7.63 -11.27
N VAL A 312 -20.60 -6.51 -11.95
CA VAL A 312 -21.10 -5.19 -11.50
C VAL A 312 -22.62 -5.17 -11.44
N ASP A 313 -23.30 -5.85 -12.36
CA ASP A 313 -24.76 -5.93 -12.42
C ASP A 313 -25.35 -7.02 -11.53
N HIS A 314 -24.57 -7.99 -11.08
CA HIS A 314 -25.07 -9.15 -10.34
C HIS A 314 -25.83 -8.74 -9.06
N LYS A 315 -27.02 -9.30 -8.85
CA LYS A 315 -27.94 -8.90 -7.76
C LYS A 315 -27.43 -9.22 -6.35
N ASP A 316 -26.55 -10.21 -6.25
CA ASP A 316 -25.91 -10.62 -5.00
C ASP A 316 -24.51 -10.01 -4.80
N ILE A 317 -24.16 -8.94 -5.52
CA ILE A 317 -23.01 -8.09 -5.17
C ILE A 317 -23.53 -6.88 -4.41
N ASP A 318 -23.02 -6.65 -3.21
CA ASP A 318 -23.48 -5.55 -2.35
C ASP A 318 -22.49 -4.40 -2.39
N LEU A 319 -21.19 -4.66 -2.41
CA LEU A 319 -20.15 -3.64 -2.41
C LEU A 319 -19.19 -3.85 -3.60
N ILE A 320 -18.78 -2.75 -4.23
CA ILE A 320 -17.75 -2.74 -5.28
C ILE A 320 -16.65 -1.79 -4.83
N ALA A 321 -15.44 -2.29 -4.67
CA ALA A 321 -14.25 -1.47 -4.54
C ALA A 321 -13.46 -1.54 -5.85
N PHE A 322 -13.25 -0.39 -6.46
CA PHE A 322 -12.57 -0.25 -7.74
C PHE A 322 -11.47 0.78 -7.62
N THR A 323 -10.29 0.44 -8.11
CA THR A 323 -9.25 1.43 -8.38
C THR A 323 -8.78 1.29 -9.83
N GLY A 324 -8.82 2.38 -10.59
CA GLY A 324 -8.42 2.36 -11.99
C GLY A 324 -8.77 3.64 -12.76
N SER A 325 -9.11 3.50 -14.04
CA SER A 325 -9.39 4.64 -14.90
C SER A 325 -10.73 5.30 -14.56
N ARG A 326 -10.80 6.64 -14.73
CA ARG A 326 -12.04 7.39 -14.58
C ARG A 326 -13.17 6.87 -15.46
N GLU A 327 -12.85 6.48 -16.69
CA GLU A 327 -13.83 5.99 -17.65
C GLU A 327 -14.51 4.69 -17.18
N VAL A 328 -13.73 3.73 -16.66
CA VAL A 328 -14.28 2.47 -16.13
C VAL A 328 -15.01 2.72 -14.81
N GLY A 329 -14.45 3.55 -13.93
CA GLY A 329 -15.06 3.89 -12.64
C GLY A 329 -16.45 4.53 -12.78
N LEU A 330 -16.62 5.46 -13.74
CA LEU A 330 -17.92 6.08 -14.02
C LEU A 330 -18.95 5.07 -14.55
N ARG A 331 -18.53 4.13 -15.42
CA ARG A 331 -19.40 3.06 -15.92
C ARG A 331 -19.85 2.11 -14.81
N ILE A 332 -18.92 1.74 -13.91
CA ILE A 332 -19.24 0.94 -12.73
C ILE A 332 -20.26 1.66 -11.85
N TRP A 333 -20.00 2.93 -11.55
CA TRP A 333 -20.86 3.74 -10.69
C TRP A 333 -22.28 3.89 -11.25
N GLU A 334 -22.41 4.20 -12.55
CA GLU A 334 -23.70 4.29 -13.22
C GLU A 334 -24.48 2.97 -13.18
N SER A 335 -23.81 1.85 -13.49
CA SER A 335 -24.49 0.54 -13.54
C SER A 335 -24.91 0.07 -12.15
N ALA A 336 -24.04 0.23 -11.16
CA ALA A 336 -24.29 -0.14 -9.77
C ALA A 336 -25.42 0.69 -9.13
N GLY A 337 -25.65 1.92 -9.59
CA GLY A 337 -26.76 2.77 -9.14
C GLY A 337 -28.16 2.26 -9.54
N LYS A 338 -28.25 1.25 -10.41
CA LYS A 338 -29.51 0.65 -10.82
C LYS A 338 -29.79 -0.64 -10.03
N THR A 339 -30.78 -0.60 -9.14
CA THR A 339 -31.21 -1.79 -8.38
C THR A 339 -31.80 -2.86 -9.29
N ARG A 340 -31.26 -4.08 -9.24
CA ARG A 340 -31.77 -5.23 -10.02
C ARG A 340 -32.89 -5.96 -9.29
N GLU A 341 -33.70 -6.71 -10.05
CA GLU A 341 -34.72 -7.58 -9.45
C GLU A 341 -34.06 -8.64 -8.54
N GLY A 342 -34.61 -8.78 -7.33
CA GLY A 342 -34.08 -9.71 -6.31
C GLY A 342 -32.80 -9.24 -5.61
N GLN A 343 -32.30 -8.03 -5.89
CA GLN A 343 -31.16 -7.44 -5.18
C GLN A 343 -31.59 -7.01 -3.77
N ARG A 344 -30.81 -7.42 -2.76
CA ARG A 344 -31.14 -7.20 -1.34
C ARG A 344 -30.70 -5.83 -0.83
N GLU A 345 -29.58 -5.33 -1.34
CA GLU A 345 -28.90 -4.13 -0.87
C GLU A 345 -28.77 -3.09 -1.99
N LEU A 346 -28.81 -1.80 -1.65
CA LEU A 346 -28.32 -0.77 -2.58
C LEU A 346 -26.80 -0.89 -2.71
N LYS A 347 -26.26 -1.01 -3.92
CA LYS A 347 -24.82 -1.20 -4.09
C LYS A 347 -24.04 0.00 -3.55
N ARG A 348 -22.97 -0.26 -2.80
CA ARG A 348 -21.99 0.76 -2.42
C ARG A 348 -20.79 0.65 -3.34
N VAL A 349 -20.42 1.76 -3.93
CA VAL A 349 -19.25 1.85 -4.81
C VAL A 349 -18.20 2.72 -4.13
N ILE A 350 -17.00 2.16 -3.97
CA ILE A 350 -15.79 2.88 -3.55
C ILE A 350 -14.89 2.93 -4.78
N CYS A 351 -14.69 4.12 -5.34
CA CYS A 351 -13.94 4.31 -6.57
C CYS A 351 -12.78 5.28 -6.34
N GLU A 352 -11.57 4.77 -6.45
CA GLU A 352 -10.37 5.59 -6.63
C GLU A 352 -10.03 5.67 -8.11
N MET A 353 -9.88 6.89 -8.62
CA MET A 353 -9.69 7.17 -10.04
C MET A 353 -8.44 8.01 -10.26
N GLY A 354 -7.91 8.02 -11.49
CA GLY A 354 -6.68 8.75 -11.82
C GLY A 354 -6.74 10.25 -11.54
N GLY A 355 -5.56 10.86 -11.37
CA GLY A 355 -5.39 12.29 -11.12
C GLY A 355 -4.64 13.01 -12.25
N LYS A 356 -4.67 14.36 -12.21
CA LYS A 356 -3.80 15.22 -13.01
C LYS A 356 -3.01 16.14 -12.08
N ASN A 357 -2.12 15.53 -11.31
CA ASN A 357 -1.49 16.18 -10.15
C ASN A 357 -0.45 17.22 -10.58
N ALA A 358 -0.30 18.25 -9.76
CA ALA A 358 0.64 19.34 -9.99
C ALA A 358 1.57 19.57 -8.80
N VAL A 359 2.81 19.94 -9.10
CA VAL A 359 3.75 20.57 -8.17
C VAL A 359 3.90 22.04 -8.56
N ILE A 360 3.87 22.94 -7.57
CA ILE A 360 4.09 24.38 -7.76
C ILE A 360 5.48 24.72 -7.20
N ILE A 361 6.32 25.33 -8.02
CA ILE A 361 7.64 25.85 -7.60
C ILE A 361 7.55 27.37 -7.51
N ASP A 362 7.56 27.88 -6.28
CA ASP A 362 7.56 29.31 -5.94
C ASP A 362 8.94 29.96 -6.21
N ALA A 363 9.00 31.28 -6.23
CA ALA A 363 10.18 32.06 -6.55
C ALA A 363 11.32 31.92 -5.52
N ASP A 364 11.00 31.50 -4.29
CA ASP A 364 11.93 31.29 -3.18
C ASP A 364 12.16 29.81 -2.84
N ALA A 365 11.60 28.89 -3.64
CA ALA A 365 11.75 27.46 -3.43
C ALA A 365 13.22 27.04 -3.47
N ASP A 366 13.60 26.11 -2.58
CA ASP A 366 14.89 25.44 -2.66
C ASP A 366 14.92 24.52 -3.89
N LEU A 367 15.72 24.88 -4.89
CA LEU A 367 15.84 24.11 -6.12
C LEU A 367 16.66 22.82 -5.96
N ASP A 368 17.43 22.66 -4.88
CA ASP A 368 18.11 21.38 -4.60
C ASP A 368 17.08 20.31 -4.21
N GLU A 369 16.09 20.68 -3.38
CA GLU A 369 15.00 19.78 -2.98
C GLU A 369 13.93 19.65 -4.07
N ALA A 370 13.40 20.79 -4.55
CA ALA A 370 12.26 20.81 -5.45
C ALA A 370 12.51 20.05 -6.76
N ILE A 371 13.74 20.08 -7.28
CA ILE A 371 14.09 19.37 -8.52
C ILE A 371 14.17 17.86 -8.28
N VAL A 372 14.81 17.41 -7.19
CA VAL A 372 14.94 15.98 -6.88
C VAL A 372 13.56 15.37 -6.65
N ASP A 373 12.72 16.03 -5.85
CA ASP A 373 11.37 15.55 -5.54
C ASP A 373 10.46 15.59 -6.77
N THR A 374 10.59 16.60 -7.63
CA THR A 374 9.85 16.66 -8.89
C THR A 374 10.24 15.52 -9.82
N ILE A 375 11.54 15.23 -9.97
CA ILE A 375 12.04 14.14 -10.80
C ILE A 375 11.48 12.80 -10.31
N TYR A 376 11.56 12.52 -9.01
CA TYR A 376 11.00 11.30 -8.44
C TYR A 376 9.47 11.24 -8.58
N SER A 377 8.77 12.34 -8.29
CA SER A 377 7.31 12.41 -8.38
C SER A 377 6.79 12.23 -9.81
N ALA A 378 7.53 12.70 -10.81
CA ALA A 378 7.13 12.61 -12.21
C ALA A 378 7.52 11.28 -12.87
N PHE A 379 8.72 10.77 -12.58
CA PHE A 379 9.29 9.63 -13.30
C PHE A 379 9.45 8.35 -12.46
N GLY A 380 9.25 8.42 -11.14
CA GLY A 380 9.24 7.25 -10.26
C GLY A 380 8.21 6.23 -10.73
N TYR A 381 8.65 4.97 -10.87
CA TYR A 381 7.89 3.89 -11.51
C TYR A 381 7.29 4.29 -12.88
N GLN A 382 8.12 4.90 -13.74
CA GLN A 382 7.76 5.37 -15.08
C GLN A 382 6.58 6.38 -15.08
N GLY A 383 6.33 7.06 -13.96
CA GLY A 383 5.17 7.94 -13.80
C GLY A 383 3.82 7.20 -13.73
N GLN A 384 3.84 5.88 -13.54
CA GLN A 384 2.64 5.02 -13.53
C GLN A 384 1.95 5.00 -12.16
N LYS A 385 1.88 6.15 -11.48
CA LYS A 385 1.21 6.31 -10.19
C LYS A 385 0.03 7.26 -10.36
N CYS A 386 -1.12 6.96 -9.74
CA CYS A 386 -2.25 7.90 -9.74
C CYS A 386 -1.88 9.25 -9.10
N SER A 387 -0.90 9.24 -8.19
CA SER A 387 -0.30 10.40 -7.52
C SER A 387 0.85 11.07 -8.29
N ALA A 388 1.28 10.53 -9.44
CA ALA A 388 2.42 11.06 -10.18
C ALA A 388 2.25 12.54 -10.55
N CYS A 389 3.33 13.31 -10.42
CA CYS A 389 3.38 14.69 -10.86
C CYS A 389 3.37 14.73 -12.39
N SER A 390 2.27 15.24 -12.97
CA SER A 390 2.11 15.32 -14.42
C SER A 390 2.01 16.76 -14.94
N ARG A 391 2.13 17.73 -14.02
CA ARG A 391 2.11 19.17 -14.29
C ARG A 391 3.09 19.84 -13.33
N LEU A 392 4.08 20.54 -13.88
CA LEU A 392 4.96 21.39 -13.09
C LEU A 392 4.62 22.84 -13.38
N ILE A 393 4.21 23.58 -12.35
CA ILE A 393 3.82 24.99 -12.44
C ILE A 393 4.91 25.80 -11.77
N ILE A 394 5.70 26.54 -12.55
CA ILE A 394 6.86 27.26 -12.03
C ILE A 394 6.62 28.76 -12.19
N LEU A 395 6.90 29.52 -11.13
CA LEU A 395 6.81 30.97 -11.17
C LEU A 395 7.86 31.59 -12.08
N LYS A 396 7.50 32.74 -12.67
CA LYS A 396 8.25 33.37 -13.76
C LYS A 396 9.68 33.74 -13.36
N GLU A 397 9.87 34.14 -12.11
CA GLU A 397 11.12 34.63 -11.52
C GLU A 397 12.21 33.55 -11.41
N ILE A 398 11.80 32.28 -11.26
CA ILE A 398 12.70 31.14 -11.09
C ILE A 398 12.69 30.17 -12.27
N TYR A 399 11.73 30.33 -13.20
CA TYR A 399 11.48 29.45 -14.33
C TYR A 399 12.75 28.97 -15.05
N GLN A 400 13.59 29.90 -15.51
CA GLN A 400 14.75 29.54 -16.33
C GLN A 400 15.76 28.68 -15.55
N ARG A 401 16.02 29.03 -14.28
CA ARG A 401 16.95 28.30 -13.41
C ARG A 401 16.40 26.92 -13.06
N ALA A 402 15.11 26.84 -12.74
CA ALA A 402 14.45 25.58 -12.41
C ALA A 402 14.44 24.62 -13.61
N ILE A 403 14.07 25.09 -14.80
CA ILE A 403 14.03 24.26 -16.02
C ILE A 403 15.42 23.78 -16.42
N GLU A 404 16.44 24.63 -16.38
CA GLU A 404 17.82 24.23 -16.69
C GLU A 404 18.28 23.07 -15.79
N ARG A 405 18.04 23.19 -14.47
CA ARG A 405 18.38 22.13 -13.51
C ARG A 405 17.54 20.88 -13.70
N LEU A 406 16.24 21.04 -13.95
CA LEU A 406 15.32 19.92 -14.17
C LEU A 406 15.74 19.10 -15.40
N LEU A 407 16.08 19.74 -16.51
CA LEU A 407 16.49 19.06 -17.74
C LEU A 407 17.80 18.28 -17.54
N ASN A 408 18.77 18.88 -16.86
CA ASN A 408 20.03 18.20 -16.55
C ASN A 408 19.81 17.02 -15.58
N ALA A 409 18.97 17.19 -14.56
CA ALA A 409 18.62 16.11 -13.64
C ALA A 409 17.89 14.97 -14.37
N ALA A 410 16.92 15.28 -15.22
CA ALA A 410 16.21 14.29 -16.03
C ALA A 410 17.15 13.53 -16.97
N ALA A 411 18.09 14.23 -17.61
CA ALA A 411 19.10 13.61 -18.49
C ALA A 411 20.06 12.67 -17.76
N SER A 412 20.17 12.78 -16.43
CA SER A 412 21.02 11.89 -15.61
C SER A 412 20.34 10.57 -15.24
N LEU A 413 19.02 10.44 -15.47
CA LEU A 413 18.28 9.22 -15.16
C LEU A 413 18.70 8.07 -16.08
N ARG A 414 18.87 6.89 -15.49
CA ARG A 414 19.14 5.66 -16.23
C ARG A 414 17.83 4.93 -16.47
N VAL A 415 17.48 4.77 -17.74
CA VAL A 415 16.33 3.96 -18.17
C VAL A 415 16.85 2.61 -18.67
N GLY A 416 16.29 1.53 -18.15
CA GLY A 416 16.69 0.17 -18.49
C GLY A 416 15.85 -0.86 -17.75
N ASN A 417 16.30 -2.11 -17.79
CA ASN A 417 15.68 -3.18 -17.03
C ASN A 417 15.77 -2.88 -15.51
N PRO A 418 14.63 -2.86 -14.79
CA PRO A 418 14.56 -2.49 -13.37
C PRO A 418 15.27 -3.43 -12.40
#